data_AF-A0A956BXG2-F1
#
_entry.id   AF-A0A956BXG2-F1
#
_cell.length_a   1.000
_cell.length_b   1.000
_cell.length_c   1.000
_cell.angle_alpha   90.00
_cell.angle_beta   90.00
_cell.angle_gamma   90.00
#
_symmetry.space_group_name_H-M   'P 1'
#
loop_
_entity.id
_entity.type
_entity.pdbx_description
1 polymer ?
#
loop_
_entity_poly.entity_id
_entity_poly.type
_entity_poly.pdbx_seq_one_letter_code
_entity_poly.pdbx_strand_id
1 'polypeptide(L)' 'LFYVMKKDGRTTGVVRRVLIVDAAGNRNRFDFFDFEWDPKVSADRFRFSPPPGTRRVKP' A
#
# COMPACT_ATOMS: atom_id res chain seq x y z
N LEU A 1 -7.10 -10.37 5.82
CA LEU A 1 -6.54 -10.61 4.46
C LEU A 1 -7.64 -10.28 3.46
N PHE A 2 -7.43 -9.31 2.57
CA PHE A 2 -8.38 -8.99 1.51
C PHE A 2 -7.94 -9.73 0.25
N TYR A 3 -8.81 -10.57 -0.30
CA TYR A 3 -8.55 -11.27 -1.56
C TYR A 3 -9.15 -10.46 -2.69
N VAL A 4 -8.34 -10.14 -3.69
CA VAL A 4 -8.85 -9.61 -4.94
C VAL A 4 -9.22 -10.79 -5.84
N MET A 5 -10.46 -10.84 -6.30
CA MET A 5 -10.96 -11.89 -7.19
C MET A 5 -11.39 -11.29 -8.52
N LYS A 6 -11.43 -12.11 -9.57
CA LYS A 6 -12.17 -11.77 -10.80
C LYS A 6 -13.50 -12.53 -10.78
N LYS A 7 -14.62 -11.81 -10.74
CA LYS A 7 -15.97 -12.37 -10.90
C LYS A 7 -16.59 -11.78 -12.17
N ASP A 8 -17.00 -12.63 -13.10
CA ASP A 8 -17.61 -12.22 -14.38
C ASP A 8 -16.76 -11.20 -15.18
N GLY A 9 -15.43 -11.41 -15.20
CA GLY A 9 -14.48 -10.51 -15.86
C GLY A 9 -14.23 -9.18 -15.13
N ARG A 10 -14.89 -8.94 -13.99
CA ARG A 10 -14.72 -7.74 -13.16
C ARG A 10 -13.89 -8.04 -11.93
N THR A 11 -12.95 -7.15 -11.62
CA THR A 11 -12.16 -7.25 -10.40
C THR A 11 -13.00 -6.85 -9.18
N THR A 12 -13.17 -7.78 -8.24
CA THR A 12 -13.89 -7.61 -6.99
C THR A 12 -12.92 -7.71 -5.80
N GLY A 13 -13.28 -7.14 -4.66
CA GLY A 13 -12.43 -7.16 -3.46
C GLY A 13 -11.28 -6.14 -3.44
N VAL A 14 -11.26 -5.18 -4.36
CA VAL A 14 -10.23 -4.13 -4.44
C VAL A 14 -10.46 -3.06 -3.37
N VAL A 15 -9.44 -2.77 -2.56
CA VAL A 15 -9.45 -1.64 -1.62
C VAL A 15 -9.21 -0.35 -2.41
N ARG A 16 -10.23 0.50 -2.49
CA ARG A 16 -10.17 1.79 -3.21
C ARG A 16 -9.88 2.98 -2.31
N ARG A 17 -10.18 2.86 -1.01
CA ARG A 17 -10.04 3.93 -0.03
C ARG A 17 -9.80 3.36 1.35
N VAL A 18 -8.93 4.03 2.10
CA VAL A 18 -8.76 3.82 3.53
C VAL A 18 -8.88 5.18 4.24
N LEU A 19 -9.63 5.21 5.34
CA LEU A 19 -9.68 6.32 6.29
C LEU A 19 -9.11 5.82 7.63
N ILE A 20 -8.06 6.49 8.10
CA ILE A 20 -7.48 6.25 9.41
C ILE A 20 -7.89 7.42 10.31
N VAL A 21 -8.50 7.09 11.45
CA VAL A 21 -8.83 8.05 12.51
C VAL A 21 -8.10 7.61 13.77
N ASP A 22 -7.30 8.49 14.36
CA ASP A 22 -6.59 8.19 15.62
C ASP A 22 -7.33 8.75 16.85
N ALA A 23 -6.81 8.42 18.04
CA ALA A 23 -7.40 8.81 19.31
C ALA A 23 -7.35 10.34 19.57
N ALA A 24 -6.48 11.07 18.88
CA ALA A 24 -6.42 12.53 18.93
C ALA A 24 -7.37 13.18 17.91
N GLY A 25 -8.06 12.39 17.08
CA GLY A 25 -9.01 12.85 16.08
C GLY A 25 -8.38 13.18 14.72
N ASN A 26 -7.09 12.88 14.50
CA ASN A 26 -6.49 13.09 13.19
C ASN A 26 -7.13 12.16 12.16
N ARG A 27 -7.36 12.67 10.95
CA ARG A 27 -8.00 11.94 9.85
C ARG A 27 -7.09 11.91 8.63
N ASN A 28 -6.60 10.72 8.30
CA ASN A 28 -5.80 10.49 7.11
C ASN A 28 -6.62 9.68 6.10
N ARG A 29 -6.77 10.21 4.89
CA ARG A 29 -7.50 9.56 3.81
C ARG A 29 -6.54 9.21 2.69
N PHE A 30 -6.56 7.94 2.29
CA PHE A 30 -5.82 7.43 1.15
C PHE A 30 -6.82 6.92 0.13
N ASP A 31 -6.79 7.50 -1.07
CA ASP A 31 -7.52 7.02 -2.25
C ASP A 31 -6.53 6.32 -3.17
N PHE A 32 -6.90 5.14 -3.66
CA PHE A 32 -6.07 4.33 -4.55
C PHE A 32 -6.65 4.34 -5.97
N PHE A 33 -5.78 4.56 -6.93
CA PHE A 33 -6.06 4.63 -8.37
C PHE A 33 -4.95 3.92 -9.14
N ASP A 34 -5.14 3.74 -10.45
CA ASP A 34 -4.16 3.14 -11.37
C ASP A 34 -3.65 1.75 -10.93
N PHE A 35 -4.59 0.86 -10.59
CA PHE A 35 -4.26 -0.50 -10.15
C PHE A 35 -3.70 -1.34 -11.30
N GLU A 36 -2.55 -1.96 -11.05
CA GLU A 36 -1.98 -3.00 -11.90
C GLU A 36 -2.15 -4.40 -11.25
N TRP A 37 -2.50 -5.39 -12.06
CA TRP A 37 -2.69 -6.78 -11.62
C TRP A 37 -1.54 -7.66 -12.10
N ASP A 38 -0.95 -8.42 -11.18
CA ASP A 38 0.18 -9.32 -11.42
C ASP A 38 1.34 -8.69 -12.24
N PRO A 39 1.79 -7.46 -11.93
CA PRO A 39 2.92 -6.87 -12.64
C PRO A 39 4.19 -7.67 -12.37
N LYS A 40 5.05 -7.79 -13.39
CA LYS A 40 6.41 -8.32 -13.19
C LYS A 40 7.24 -7.27 -12.45
N VAL A 41 7.46 -7.46 -11.16
CA VAL A 41 8.22 -6.52 -10.31
C VAL A 41 9.53 -7.19 -9.86
N SER A 42 10.65 -6.51 -10.09
CA SER A 42 11.96 -6.96 -9.58
C SER A 42 12.02 -6.89 -8.06
N ALA A 43 12.68 -7.87 -7.44
CA ALA A 43 12.95 -7.89 -6.00
C ALA A 43 13.73 -6.66 -5.52
N ASP A 44 14.56 -6.06 -6.38
CA ASP A 44 15.35 -4.87 -6.03
C ASP A 44 14.50 -3.64 -5.73
N ARG A 45 13.24 -3.59 -6.22
CA ARG A 45 12.28 -2.52 -5.87
C ARG A 45 11.96 -2.48 -4.37
N PHE A 46 12.20 -3.59 -3.67
CA PHE A 46 11.97 -3.73 -2.24
C PHE A 46 13.26 -3.58 -1.42
N ARG A 47 14.38 -3.15 -2.04
CA ARG A 47 15.62 -2.81 -1.32
C ARG A 47 15.59 -1.34 -0.90
N PHE A 48 15.85 -1.08 0.38
CA PHE A 48 16.04 0.26 0.91
C PHE A 48 17.51 0.50 1.22
N SER A 49 18.08 1.58 0.65
CA SER A 49 19.40 2.09 1.01
C SER A 49 19.23 3.48 1.60
N PRO A 50 19.50 3.68 2.91
CA PRO A 50 19.35 4.98 3.53
C PRO A 50 20.41 5.95 3.02
N PRO A 51 20.09 7.26 2.87
CA PRO A 51 21.09 8.27 2.57
C PRO A 51 22.23 8.30 3.61
N PRO A 52 23.45 8.74 3.24
CA PRO A 52 24.55 8.92 4.19
C PRO A 52 24.13 9.80 5.39
N GLY A 53 24.58 9.45 6.59
CA GLY A 53 24.22 10.16 7.82
C GLY A 53 22.84 9.80 8.40
N THR A 54 22.09 8.88 7.78
CA THR A 54 20.81 8.41 8.34
C THR A 54 21.00 7.76 9.70
N ARG A 55 20.38 8.34 10.73
CA ARG A 55 20.33 7.77 12.07
C ARG A 55 19.36 6.58 12.08
N ARG A 56 19.86 5.39 12.43
CA ARG A 56 19.04 4.22 12.68
C ARG A 56 18.52 4.26 14.12
N VAL A 57 17.22 4.19 14.30
CA VAL A 57 16.56 4.12 15.61
C VAL A 57 16.02 2.72 15.78
N LYS A 58 16.34 2.07 16.90
CA LYS A 58 15.69 0.81 17.29
C LYS A 58 14.51 1.16 18.22
N PRO A 59 13.32 0.56 18.03
CA PRO A 59 12.21 0.71 18.95
C PRO A 59 12.57 0.22 20.35
#